data_AF-A0AA96LA43-F1
#
_entry.id   AF-A0AA96LA43-F1
#
_cell.length_a   1.000
_cell.length_b   1.000
_cell.length_c   1.000
_cell.angle_alpha   90.00
_cell.angle_beta   90.00
_cell.angle_gamma   90.00
#
_symmetry.space_group_name_H-M   'P 1'
#
loop_
_entity.id
_entity.type
_entity.pdbx_description
1 polymer ?
#
loop_
_entity_poly.entity_id
_entity_poly.type
_entity_poly.pdbx_seq_one_letter_code
_entity_poly.pdbx_strand_id
1 'polypeptide(L)'
;MNEKQETAWAVKRQKGRSPFLLRYILSFGIGAALVLTLTDYVFNEDVLYPFIAIRFVVFGVIGFFVANSLWDSREKKYLARTQRKPSKKK
;
A
#
# COMPACT_ATOMS: atom_id res chain seq x y z
N MET A 1 22.27 -0.27 -8.92
CA MET A 1 21.30 -0.55 -7.84
C MET A 1 19.82 -0.67 -8.31
N ASN A 2 19.46 -0.22 -9.52
CA ASN A 2 18.05 -0.12 -9.98
C ASN A 2 17.46 -1.39 -10.63
N GLU A 3 18.26 -2.22 -11.30
CA GLU A 3 17.72 -3.33 -12.11
C GLU A 3 17.07 -4.41 -11.26
N LYS A 4 17.59 -4.71 -10.06
CA LYS A 4 16.97 -5.65 -9.12
C LYS A 4 15.59 -5.20 -8.64
N GLN A 5 15.38 -3.88 -8.51
CA GLN A 5 14.08 -3.33 -8.10
C GLN A 5 13.08 -3.34 -9.25
N GLU A 6 13.56 -3.09 -10.47
CA GLU A 6 12.77 -3.19 -11.70
C GLU A 6 12.28 -4.61 -11.97
N THR A 7 13.17 -5.62 -11.85
CA THR A 7 12.78 -7.03 -12.01
C THR A 7 11.82 -7.48 -10.90
N ALA A 8 12.08 -7.09 -9.65
CA ALA A 8 11.17 -7.37 -8.54
C ALA A 8 9.79 -6.71 -8.73
N TRP A 9 9.74 -5.51 -9.31
CA TRP A 9 8.48 -4.84 -9.65
C TRP A 9 7.77 -5.53 -10.82
N ALA A 10 8.48 -5.97 -11.86
CA ALA A 10 7.91 -6.72 -12.97
C ALA A 10 7.22 -8.01 -12.50
N VAL A 11 7.86 -8.77 -11.59
CA VAL A 11 7.26 -9.96 -10.97
C VAL A 11 6.01 -9.60 -10.16
N LYS A 12 6.04 -8.48 -9.40
CA LYS A 12 4.87 -8.01 -8.65
C LYS A 12 3.73 -7.54 -9.57
N ARG A 13 4.06 -6.93 -10.71
CA ARG A 13 3.09 -6.48 -11.72
C ARG A 13 2.38 -7.66 -12.39
N GLN A 14 3.12 -8.75 -12.67
CA GLN A 14 2.56 -9.95 -13.28
C GLN A 14 1.51 -10.64 -12.40
N LYS A 15 1.62 -10.52 -11.07
CA LYS A 15 0.61 -11.02 -10.12
C LYS A 15 -0.68 -10.18 -10.10
N GLY A 16 -0.69 -9.02 -10.75
CA GLY A 16 -1.86 -8.15 -10.86
C GLY A 16 -1.99 -7.12 -9.72
N ARG A 17 -2.87 -6.14 -9.96
CA ARG A 17 -3.11 -4.97 -9.09
C ARG A 17 -3.83 -5.35 -7.80
N SER A 18 -4.84 -6.21 -7.87
CA SER A 18 -5.69 -6.58 -6.72
C SER A 18 -4.94 -7.17 -5.52
N PRO A 19 -4.05 -8.18 -5.66
CA PRO A 19 -3.33 -8.73 -4.50
C PRO A 19 -2.35 -7.72 -3.88
N PHE A 20 -1.82 -6.80 -4.69
CA PHE A 20 -0.98 -5.71 -4.18
C PHE A 20 -1.80 -4.73 -3.35
N LEU A 21 -2.94 -4.28 -3.87
CA LEU A 21 -3.84 -3.36 -3.18
C LEU A 21 -4.31 -3.97 -1.87
N LEU A 22 -4.80 -5.22 -1.89
CA LEU A 22 -5.28 -5.92 -0.70
C LEU A 22 -4.21 -5.97 0.39
N ARG A 23 -2.97 -6.36 0.06
CA ARG A 23 -1.90 -6.42 1.06
C ARG A 23 -1.66 -5.07 1.73
N TYR A 24 -1.64 -3.99 0.97
CA TYR A 24 -1.44 -2.65 1.50
C TYR A 24 -2.66 -2.12 2.25
N ILE A 25 -3.87 -2.38 1.78
CA ILE A 25 -5.12 -2.02 2.45
C ILE A 25 -5.24 -2.75 3.78
N LEU A 26 -4.95 -4.05 3.85
CA LEU A 26 -4.95 -4.78 5.11
C LEU A 26 -3.86 -4.23 6.04
N SER A 27 -2.66 -3.96 5.53
CA SER A 27 -1.55 -3.48 6.36
C SER A 27 -1.81 -2.08 6.93
N PHE A 28 -2.35 -1.15 6.13
CA PHE A 28 -2.66 0.21 6.57
C PHE A 28 -4.00 0.32 7.28
N GLY A 29 -5.06 -0.28 6.73
CA GLY A 29 -6.41 -0.21 7.26
C GLY A 29 -6.51 -0.90 8.62
N ILE A 30 -6.19 -2.19 8.67
CA ILE A 30 -6.29 -2.98 9.90
C ILE A 30 -5.16 -2.59 10.87
N GLY A 31 -3.94 -2.41 10.36
CA GLY A 31 -2.81 -2.01 11.19
C GLY A 31 -3.02 -0.67 11.90
N ALA A 32 -3.43 0.38 11.18
CA ALA A 32 -3.65 1.70 11.80
C ALA A 32 -4.84 1.70 12.76
N ALA A 33 -5.93 1.01 12.41
CA ALA A 33 -7.09 0.89 13.28
C ALA A 33 -6.74 0.16 14.59
N LEU A 34 -5.95 -0.92 14.53
CA LEU A 34 -5.47 -1.62 15.72
C LEU A 34 -4.56 -0.75 16.57
N VAL A 35 -3.57 -0.09 15.97
CA VAL A 35 -2.63 0.79 16.71
C VAL A 35 -3.37 1.91 17.42
N LEU A 36 -4.33 2.56 16.76
CA LEU A 36 -5.13 3.62 17.37
C LEU A 36 -6.05 3.09 18.46
N THR A 37 -6.66 1.92 18.27
CA THR A 37 -7.52 1.31 19.29
C THR A 37 -6.71 0.90 20.53
N LEU A 38 -5.51 0.34 20.35
CA LEU A 38 -4.57 0.03 21.42
C LEU A 38 -4.12 1.29 22.16
N THR A 39 -3.83 2.36 21.41
CA THR A 39 -3.48 3.67 21.97
C THR A 39 -4.65 4.20 22.82
N ASP A 40 -5.86 4.18 22.28
CA ASP A 40 -7.07 4.64 22.98
C ASP A 40 -7.28 3.87 24.30
N TYR A 41 -7.15 2.54 24.24
CA TYR A 41 -7.28 1.68 25.41
C TYR A 41 -6.23 1.99 26.49
N VAL A 42 -4.98 2.25 26.09
CA VAL A 42 -3.87 2.54 27.04
C VAL A 42 -3.99 3.93 27.66
N PHE A 43 -4.46 4.93 26.91
CA PHE A 43 -4.44 6.33 27.37
C PHE A 43 -5.76 6.80 27.98
N ASN A 44 -6.90 6.29 27.52
CA ASN A 44 -8.21 6.77 27.94
C ASN A 44 -8.95 5.77 28.85
N GLU A 45 -8.46 4.53 28.99
CA GLU A 45 -9.12 3.40 29.70
C GLU A 45 -10.56 3.11 29.27
N ASP A 46 -11.08 3.83 28.27
CA ASP A 46 -12.41 3.73 27.72
C ASP A 46 -12.31 3.50 26.22
N VAL A 47 -13.01 2.47 25.75
CA VAL A 47 -13.05 2.12 24.33
C VAL A 47 -14.48 2.14 23.89
N LEU A 48 -14.86 3.26 23.26
CA LEU A 48 -16.15 3.38 22.61
C LEU A 48 -16.17 2.49 21.36
N TYR A 49 -16.79 1.32 21.48
CA TYR A 49 -16.94 0.34 20.40
C TYR A 49 -17.44 0.91 19.06
N PRO A 50 -18.36 1.90 19.00
CA PRO A 50 -18.76 2.51 17.73
C PRO A 50 -17.59 3.17 16.98
N PHE A 51 -16.62 3.75 17.69
CA PHE A 51 -15.45 4.38 17.06
C PHE A 51 -14.49 3.35 16.46
N ILE A 52 -14.46 2.12 16.96
CA ILE A 52 -13.67 1.04 16.34
C ILE A 52 -14.18 0.78 14.92
N ALA A 53 -15.49 0.61 14.75
CA ALA A 53 -16.09 0.37 13.43
C ALA A 53 -15.84 1.54 12.47
N ILE A 54 -16.01 2.79 12.95
CA ILE A 54 -15.72 4.00 12.16
C ILE A 54 -14.25 4.03 11.74
N ARG A 55 -13.31 3.70 12.63
CA ARG A 55 -11.87 3.65 12.32
C ARG A 55 -11.59 2.64 11.22
N PHE A 56 -12.15 1.44 11.27
CA PHE A 56 -11.95 0.45 10.20
C PHE A 56 -12.44 0.94 8.84
N VAL A 57 -13.60 1.62 8.78
CA VAL A 57 -14.12 2.20 7.54
C VAL A 57 -13.20 3.32 7.04
N VAL A 58 -12.87 4.29 7.90
CA VAL A 58 -12.03 5.44 7.54
C VAL A 58 -10.63 5.01 7.11
N PHE A 59 -9.95 4.18 7.89
CA PHE A 59 -8.62 3.68 7.56
C PHE A 59 -8.62 2.70 6.39
N GLY A 60 -9.72 1.95 6.18
CA GLY A 60 -9.91 1.15 4.98
C GLY A 60 -9.93 2.01 3.72
N VAL A 61 -10.69 3.12 3.73
CA VAL A 61 -10.75 4.08 2.62
C VAL A 61 -9.40 4.76 2.40
N ILE A 62 -8.75 5.24 3.47
CA ILE A 62 -7.40 5.85 3.38
C ILE A 62 -6.40 4.84 2.81
N GLY A 63 -6.39 3.61 3.33
CA GLY A 63 -5.52 2.53 2.87
C GLY A 63 -5.74 2.20 1.39
N PHE A 64 -6.98 2.26 0.91
CA PHE A 64 -7.31 2.09 -0.51
C PHE A 64 -6.66 3.17 -1.36
N PHE A 65 -6.87 4.45 -1.03
CA PHE A 65 -6.27 5.55 -1.79
C PHE A 65 -4.74 5.54 -1.76
N VAL A 66 -4.14 5.27 -0.60
CA VAL A 66 -2.68 5.17 -0.46
C VAL A 66 -2.14 4.02 -1.31
N ALA A 67 -2.74 2.83 -1.23
CA ALA A 67 -2.31 1.68 -2.01
C ALA A 67 -2.41 1.95 -3.52
N ASN A 68 -3.47 2.65 -3.94
CA ASN A 68 -3.70 3.02 -5.33
C ASN A 68 -2.66 4.01 -5.84
N SER A 69 -2.41 5.08 -5.07
CA SER A 69 -1.39 6.07 -5.39
C SER A 69 0.02 5.47 -5.42
N LEU A 70 0.32 4.54 -4.51
CA LEU A 70 1.61 3.86 -4.46
C LEU A 70 1.82 2.95 -5.67
N TRP A 71 0.76 2.26 -6.12
CA TRP A 71 0.79 1.46 -7.34
C TRP A 71 1.07 2.35 -8.55
N ASP A 72 0.28 3.39 -8.75
CA ASP A 72 0.41 4.30 -9.91
C ASP A 72 1.78 5.00 -9.93
N SER A 73 2.29 5.40 -8.75
CA SER A 73 3.62 6.00 -8.61
C SER A 73 4.74 5.04 -9.02
N ARG A 74 4.64 3.76 -8.63
CA ARG A 74 5.60 2.73 -9.02
C ARG A 74 5.48 2.37 -10.48
N GLU A 75 4.26 2.30 -11.01
CA GLU A 75 4.02 2.06 -12.43
C GLU A 75 4.65 3.17 -13.28
N LYS A 76 4.43 4.45 -12.95
CA LYS A 76 5.09 5.59 -13.61
C LYS A 76 6.63 5.54 -13.48
N LYS A 77 7.15 5.27 -12.28
CA LYS A 77 8.60 5.25 -12.02
C LYS A 77 9.34 4.15 -12.79
N TYR A 78 8.76 2.95 -12.87
CA TYR A 78 9.43 1.81 -13.49
C TYR A 78 9.15 1.70 -15.00
N LEU A 79 7.96 2.09 -15.49
CA LEU A 79 7.70 2.18 -16.94
C LEU A 79 8.57 3.22 -17.64
N ALA A 80 8.73 4.41 -17.03
CA ALA A 80 9.58 5.46 -17.58
C ALA A 80 11.07 5.05 -17.67
N ARG A 81 11.50 4.07 -16.86
CA ARG A 81 12.87 3.53 -16.89
C ARG A 81 13.01 2.39 -17.90
N THR A 82 12.01 1.53 -18.03
CA THR A 82 11.99 0.46 -19.04
C THR A 82 12.07 1.04 -20.46
N GLN A 83 11.38 2.16 -20.74
CA GLN A 83 11.46 2.82 -22.04
C GLN A 83 12.77 3.59 -22.29
N ARG A 84 13.54 3.89 -21.24
CA ARG A 84 14.84 4.58 -21.32
C ARG A 84 16.04 3.66 -21.47
N LYS A 85 15.88 2.32 -21.50
CA LYS A 85 16.98 1.44 -21.92
C LYS A 85 17.16 1.63 -23.43
N PRO A 86 18.20 2.32 -23.92
CA PRO A 86 18.49 2.30 -25.34
C PRO A 86 18.74 0.84 -25.72
N SER A 87 18.12 0.41 -26.82
CA SER A 87 18.50 -0.80 -27.52
C SER A 87 20.01 -0.72 -27.74
N LYS A 88 20.80 -1.41 -26.90
CA LYS A 88 22.15 -1.76 -27.28
C LYS A 88 22.01 -2.79 -28.39
N LYS A 89 21.84 -2.29 -29.62
CA LYS A 89 22.24 -3.01 -30.82
C LYS A 89 23.75 -3.23 -30.70
N LYS A 90 24.14 -4.48 -30.49
CA LYS A 90 25.23 -5.18 -31.19
C LYS A 90 25.32 -6.60 -30.65
#